data_AF-A0A420XFD5-F1
#
_entry.id   AF-A0A420XFD5-F1
#
_cell.length_a   1.000
_cell.length_b   1.000
_cell.length_c   1.000
_cell.angle_alpha   90.00
_cell.angle_beta   90.00
_cell.angle_gamma   90.00
#
_symmetry.space_group_name_H-M   'P 1'
#
loop_
_entity.id
_entity.type
_entity.pdbx_description
1 polymer ?
#
loop_
_entity_poly.entity_id
_entity_poly.type
_entity_poly.pdbx_seq_one_letter_code
_entity_poly.pdbx_strand_id
1 'polypeptide(L)'
;MIKNLYQVIGITQASRKVILGSYETLSQAEEKVTEAKAQGFYIDYRISKMYQYLVRCFDKDGGLIDEFLCRSKIQAEQALTDLRQEFHKVEIVFIGGNDE
;
A
#
# COMPACT_ATOMS: atom_id res chain seq x y z
N MET A 1 -13.85 6.77 2.64
CA MET A 1 -13.51 6.28 1.28
C MET A 1 -12.06 5.88 1.29
N ILE A 2 -11.78 4.60 1.07
CA ILE A 2 -10.43 4.03 1.12
C ILE A 2 -9.69 4.45 -0.15
N LYS A 3 -8.61 5.23 -0.03
CA LYS A 3 -7.84 5.74 -1.19
C LYS A 3 -6.61 4.86 -1.44
N ASN A 4 -6.49 4.34 -2.65
CA ASN A 4 -5.29 3.68 -3.15
C ASN A 4 -4.17 4.71 -3.36
N LEU A 5 -3.10 4.63 -2.56
CA LEU A 5 -1.95 5.53 -2.70
C LEU A 5 -1.00 5.06 -3.81
N TYR A 6 -0.31 6.00 -4.42
CA TYR A 6 0.79 5.79 -5.36
C TYR A 6 2.11 6.06 -4.65
N GLN A 7 3.04 5.11 -4.65
CA GLN A 7 4.38 5.27 -4.11
C GLN A 7 5.37 5.58 -5.24
N VAL A 8 6.20 6.60 -5.04
CA VAL A 8 7.30 6.93 -5.95
C VAL A 8 8.59 6.36 -5.37
N ILE A 9 9.31 5.60 -6.20
CA ILE A 9 10.59 4.99 -5.89
C ILE A 9 11.63 5.52 -6.89
N GLY A 10 12.70 6.13 -6.39
CA GLY A 10 13.89 6.46 -7.17
C GLY A 10 14.92 5.33 -7.12
N ILE A 11 15.61 5.10 -8.22
CA ILE A 11 16.70 4.10 -8.33
C ILE A 11 18.00 4.86 -8.51
N THR A 12 18.96 4.67 -7.61
CA THR A 12 20.26 5.35 -7.66
C THR A 12 21.22 4.67 -8.64
N GLN A 13 22.33 5.34 -8.99
CA GLN A 13 23.45 4.77 -9.76
C GLN A 13 23.94 3.41 -9.22
N ALA A 14 23.89 3.22 -7.90
CA ALA A 14 24.26 1.96 -7.24
C ALA A 14 23.13 0.91 -7.24
N SER A 15 22.10 1.07 -8.10
CA SER A 15 20.91 0.21 -8.18
C SER A 15 20.13 0.09 -6.86
N ARG A 16 20.25 1.08 -5.96
CA ARG A 16 19.48 1.12 -4.70
C ARG A 16 18.13 1.77 -4.93
N LYS A 17 17.07 1.14 -4.43
CA LYS A 17 15.70 1.68 -4.41
C LYS A 17 15.52 2.61 -3.20
N VAL A 18 15.02 3.82 -3.42
CA VAL A 18 14.75 4.83 -2.39
C VAL A 18 13.30 5.30 -2.52
N ILE A 19 12.52 5.24 -1.44
CA ILE A 19 11.15 5.75 -1.42
C ILE A 19 11.21 7.28 -1.35
N LEU A 20 10.64 7.95 -2.35
CA LEU A 20 10.60 9.42 -2.43
C LEU A 20 9.33 10.00 -1.80
N GLY A 21 8.24 9.22 -1.76
CA GLY A 21 6.99 9.62 -1.15
C GLY A 21 5.81 8.74 -1.56
N SER A 22 4.65 9.02 -0.94
CA SER A 22 3.36 8.40 -1.25
C SER A 22 2.33 9.50 -1.54
N TYR A 23 1.51 9.31 -2.57
CA TYR A 23 0.64 10.33 -3.15
C TYR A 23 -0.77 9.78 -3.35
N GLU A 24 -1.78 10.64 -3.28
CA GLU A 24 -3.18 10.19 -3.42
C GLU A 24 -3.56 9.94 -4.88
N THR A 25 -2.88 10.59 -5.82
CA THR A 25 -3.19 10.52 -7.25
C THR A 25 -1.94 10.22 -8.08
N LEU A 26 -2.14 9.66 -9.27
CA LEU A 26 -1.05 9.41 -10.20
C LEU A 26 -0.35 10.71 -10.63
N SER A 27 -1.10 11.78 -10.93
CA SER A 27 -0.49 13.07 -11.32
C SER A 27 0.43 13.65 -10.25
N GLN A 28 0.06 13.58 -8.98
CA GLN A 28 0.94 14.02 -7.89
C GLN A 28 2.24 13.21 -7.83
N ALA A 29 2.16 11.90 -8.08
CA ALA A 29 3.34 11.04 -8.13
C ALA A 29 4.23 11.36 -9.36
N GLU A 30 3.63 11.64 -10.51
CA GLU A 30 4.34 12.02 -11.75
C GLU A 30 5.03 13.39 -11.64
N GLU A 31 4.36 14.36 -11.00
CA GLU A 31 4.94 15.66 -10.70
C GLU A 31 6.20 15.50 -9.85
N LYS A 32 6.14 14.65 -8.81
CA LYS A 32 7.33 14.37 -8.00
C LYS A 32 8.47 13.74 -8.78
N VAL A 33 8.17 12.80 -9.68
CA VAL A 33 9.19 12.21 -10.56
C VAL A 33 9.82 13.29 -11.44
N THR A 34 9.04 14.23 -11.95
CA THR A 34 9.53 15.33 -12.78
C THR A 34 10.46 16.26 -11.98
N GLU A 35 10.07 16.66 -10.77
CA GLU A 35 10.92 17.43 -9.85
C GLU A 35 12.23 16.71 -9.54
N ALA A 36 12.16 15.41 -9.22
CA ALA A 36 13.33 14.62 -8.86
C ALA A 36 14.27 14.40 -10.07
N LYS A 37 13.71 14.22 -11.28
CA LYS A 37 14.48 14.16 -12.53
C LYS A 37 15.27 15.44 -12.77
N ALA A 38 14.68 16.60 -12.51
CA ALA A 38 15.36 17.88 -12.64
C ALA A 38 16.57 18.02 -11.70
N GLN A 39 16.57 17.31 -10.56
CA GLN A 39 17.69 17.30 -9.62
C GLN A 39 18.80 16.30 -9.99
N GLY A 40 18.54 15.33 -10.86
CA GLY A 40 19.56 14.42 -11.41
C GLY A 40 20.11 13.35 -10.46
N PHE A 41 19.47 13.10 -9.32
CA PHE A 41 19.98 12.15 -8.31
C PHE A 41 19.76 10.67 -8.62
N TYR A 42 18.75 10.34 -9.43
CA TYR A 42 18.34 8.96 -9.72
C TYR A 42 18.45 8.67 -11.20
N ILE A 43 18.84 7.43 -11.53
CA ILE A 43 18.97 6.95 -12.91
C ILE A 43 17.65 6.45 -13.48
N ASP A 44 16.72 6.06 -12.61
CA ASP A 44 15.39 5.58 -12.99
C ASP A 44 14.38 5.82 -11.86
N TYR A 45 13.08 5.77 -12.21
CA TYR A 45 11.97 6.01 -11.31
C TYR A 45 10.86 5.00 -11.56
N ARG A 46 10.24 4.51 -10.49
CA ARG A 46 9.04 3.68 -10.55
C ARG A 46 7.92 4.34 -9.76
N ILE A 47 6.71 4.31 -10.33
CA ILE A 47 5.48 4.65 -9.62
C ILE A 47 4.69 3.36 -9.51
N SER A 48 4.39 2.95 -8.28
CA SER A 48 3.61 1.74 -8.01
C SER A 48 2.40 2.11 -7.18
N LYS A 49 1.24 1.50 -7.47
CA LYS A 49 0.15 1.51 -6.49
C LYS A 49 0.64 0.78 -5.24
N MET A 50 0.47 1.37 -4.08
CA MET A 50 0.82 0.72 -2.83
C MET A 50 -0.06 -0.50 -2.63
N TYR A 51 0.55 -1.57 -2.12
CA TYR A 51 -0.19 -2.72 -1.64
C TYR A 51 -1.24 -2.29 -0.63
N GLN A 52 -2.48 -2.65 -0.91
CA GLN A 52 -3.58 -2.49 0.01
C GLN A 52 -4.24 -3.83 0.21
N TYR A 53 -4.09 -4.35 1.42
CA TYR A 53 -4.87 -5.46 1.93
C TYR A 53 -5.98 -4.87 2.78
N LEU A 54 -7.22 -5.13 2.40
CA LEU A 54 -8.38 -4.77 3.21
C LEU A 54 -8.64 -5.92 4.18
N VAL A 55 -8.56 -5.64 5.47
CA VAL A 55 -8.98 -6.56 6.53
C VAL A 55 -10.41 -6.20 6.89
N ARG A 56 -11.31 -7.20 6.87
CA ARG A 56 -12.71 -7.08 7.25
C ARG A 56 -13.03 -8.00 8.40
N CYS A 57 -13.71 -7.48 9.42
CA CYS A 57 -14.07 -8.18 10.63
C CYS A 57 -15.58 -8.31 10.72
N PHE A 58 -16.08 -9.53 10.95
CA PHE A 58 -17.52 -9.83 10.97
C PHE A 58 -17.96 -10.43 12.31
N ASP A 59 -19.21 -10.15 12.68
CA ASP A 59 -19.89 -10.80 13.80
C ASP A 59 -20.39 -12.21 13.44
N LYS A 60 -21.08 -12.86 14.39
CA LYS A 60 -21.63 -14.20 14.23
C LYS A 60 -22.80 -14.27 13.26
N ASP A 61 -23.48 -13.16 13.02
CA ASP A 61 -24.62 -13.05 12.11
C ASP A 61 -24.17 -12.67 10.67
N GLY A 62 -22.86 -12.48 10.47
CA GLY A 62 -22.26 -12.08 9.20
C GLY A 62 -22.30 -10.58 8.95
N GLY A 63 -22.66 -9.77 9.95
CA GLY A 63 -22.58 -8.31 9.92
C GLY A 63 -21.13 -7.84 9.93
N LEU A 64 -20.79 -6.89 9.05
CA LEU A 64 -19.49 -6.23 9.05
C LEU A 64 -19.41 -5.32 10.27
N ILE A 65 -18.48 -5.60 11.19
CA ILE A 65 -18.24 -4.79 12.38
C ILE A 65 -17.20 -3.72 12.09
N ASP A 66 -16.09 -4.11 11.44
CA ASP A 66 -14.96 -3.23 11.21
C ASP A 66 -14.23 -3.55 9.90
N GLU A 67 -13.59 -2.55 9.31
CA GLU A 67 -12.70 -2.73 8.17
C GLU A 67 -11.56 -1.70 8.14
N PHE A 68 -10.35 -2.14 7.81
CA PHE A 68 -9.18 -1.27 7.73
C PHE A 68 -8.14 -1.79 6.74
N LEU A 69 -7.19 -0.91 6.39
CA LEU A 69 -6.13 -1.21 5.44
C LEU A 69 -4.83 -1.62 6.10
N CYS A 70 -4.19 -2.64 5.53
CA CYS A 70 -2.80 -3.00 5.78
C CYS A 70 -1.94 -2.68 4.55
N ARG A 71 -0.72 -2.19 4.80
CA ARG A 71 0.22 -1.75 3.77
C ARG A 71 1.07 -2.88 3.18
N SER A 72 0.96 -4.08 3.75
CA SER A 72 1.67 -5.28 3.29
C SER A 72 0.90 -6.54 3.68
N LYS A 73 1.20 -7.64 2.99
CA LYS A 73 0.63 -8.95 3.28
C LYS A 73 0.92 -9.39 4.71
N ILE A 74 2.16 -9.19 5.15
CA ILE A 74 2.62 -9.54 6.50
C ILE A 74 1.81 -8.80 7.56
N GLN A 75 1.54 -7.49 7.37
CA GLN A 75 0.69 -6.73 8.29
C GLN A 75 -0.75 -7.28 8.31
N ALA A 76 -1.30 -7.63 7.15
CA ALA A 76 -2.64 -8.21 7.06
C ALA A 76 -2.74 -9.58 7.73
N GLU A 77 -1.72 -10.44 7.56
CA GLU A 77 -1.63 -11.76 8.18
C GLU A 77 -1.43 -11.67 9.70
N GLN A 78 -0.65 -10.70 10.17
CA GLN A 78 -0.53 -10.42 11.60
C GLN A 78 -1.88 -9.98 12.18
N ALA A 79 -2.55 -9.02 11.54
CA ALA A 79 -3.87 -8.55 11.96
C ALA A 79 -4.90 -9.69 11.97
N LEU A 80 -4.87 -10.58 10.99
CA LEU A 80 -5.71 -11.78 10.96
C LEU A 80 -5.47 -12.69 12.18
N THR A 81 -4.21 -12.86 12.59
CA THR A 81 -3.85 -13.69 13.73
C THR A 81 -4.36 -13.10 15.04
N ASP A 82 -4.19 -11.79 15.20
CA ASP A 82 -4.59 -11.06 16.41
C ASP A 82 -6.13 -11.00 16.54
N LEU A 83 -6.82 -10.69 15.43
CA LEU A 83 -8.27 -10.43 15.43
C LEU A 83 -9.13 -11.70 15.38
N ARG A 84 -8.57 -12.85 15.00
CA ARG A 84 -9.31 -14.14 15.01
C ARG A 84 -9.77 -14.57 16.41
N GLN A 85 -9.18 -14.02 17.47
CA GLN A 85 -9.62 -14.28 18.84
C GLN A 85 -10.80 -13.41 19.26
N GLU A 86 -10.96 -12.25 18.62
CA GLU A 86 -11.96 -11.23 19.00
C GLU A 86 -13.20 -11.28 18.10
N PHE A 87 -13.03 -11.65 16.83
CA PHE A 87 -14.09 -11.64 15.82
C PHE A 87 -14.46 -13.05 15.38
N HIS A 88 -15.72 -13.24 14.99
CA HIS A 88 -16.19 -14.54 14.50
C HIS A 88 -15.53 -14.93 13.19
N LYS A 89 -15.36 -13.95 12.30
CA LYS A 89 -14.74 -14.14 11.00
C LYS A 89 -13.93 -12.89 10.63
N VAL A 90 -12.73 -13.11 10.11
CA VAL A 90 -11.86 -12.06 9.59
C VAL A 90 -11.43 -12.47 8.18
N GLU A 91 -11.62 -11.57 7.21
CA GLU A 91 -11.24 -11.77 5.81
C GLU A 91 -10.13 -10.78 5.42
N ILE A 92 -9.15 -11.26 4.65
CA ILE A 92 -8.17 -10.42 3.98
C ILE A 92 -8.51 -10.40 2.49
N VAL A 93 -8.71 -9.21 1.94
CA VAL A 93 -8.93 -9.01 0.51
C VAL A 93 -7.76 -8.21 -0.05
N PHE A 94 -7.11 -8.74 -1.08
CA PHE A 94 -6.16 -7.94 -1.86
C PHE A 94 -6.95 -6.98 -2.75
N ILE A 95 -6.79 -5.67 -2.53
CA ILE A 95 -7.55 -4.64 -3.24
C ILE A 95 -6.70 -3.79 -4.20
N GLY A 96 -5.41 -4.10 -4.33
CA GLY A 96 -4.53 -3.52 -5.34
C GLY A 96 -3.09 -3.29 -4.86
N GLY A 97 -2.19 -3.14 -5.83
CA GLY A 97 -0.74 -2.98 -5.64
C GLY A 97 0.03 -3.83 -6.66
N ASN A 98 1.27 -3.47 -6.99
CA ASN A 98 2.11 -4.34 -7.82
C ASN A 98 2.83 -5.33 -6.91
N ASP A 99 2.51 -6.61 -7.03
CA ASP A 99 3.20 -7.76 -6.43
C ASP A 99 4.54 -8.00 -7.15
N GLU A 100 5.51 -7.12 -6.88
CA GLU A 100 6.93 -7.27 -7.28
C GLU A 100 7.88 -6.95 -6.12
#